data_AF-A0A285VN98-F1
#
_entry.id   AF-A0A285VN98-F1
#
_cell.length_a   1.000
_cell.length_b   1.000
_cell.length_c   1.000
_cell.angle_alpha   90.00
_cell.angle_beta   90.00
_cell.angle_gamma   90.00
#
_symmetry.space_group_name_H-M   'P 1'
#
loop_
_entity.id
_entity.type
_entity.pdbx_description
1 polymer ?
#
loop_
_entity_poly.entity_id
_entity_poly.type
_entity_poly.pdbx_seq_one_letter_code
_entity_poly.pdbx_strand_id
1 'polypeptide(L)' 'MKHYIVRPTTGRGWGLTLAFVVLIAAGIWPVIGWFNRACVVLGLPLIAVWAYVIVFACCGVMAIGNRLVERSCDDE' A
#
# COMPACT_ATOMS: atom_id res chain seq x y z
N MET A 1 -17.91 -21.74 -15.22
CA MET A 1 -17.72 -21.06 -13.91
C MET A 1 -16.68 -19.98 -14.12
N LYS A 2 -17.05 -18.70 -13.96
CA LYS A 2 -16.15 -17.57 -14.24
C LYS A 2 -15.12 -17.49 -13.10
N HIS A 3 -13.85 -17.72 -13.39
CA HIS A 3 -12.77 -17.52 -12.41
C HIS A 3 -12.71 -16.02 -12.06
N TYR A 4 -13.17 -15.66 -10.85
CA TYR A 4 -13.21 -14.27 -10.37
C TYR A 4 -11.89 -13.81 -9.73
N ILE A 5 -10.88 -14.69 -9.71
CA ILE A 5 -9.54 -14.41 -9.20
C ILE A 5 -8.67 -14.03 -10.39
N VAL A 6 -8.49 -12.72 -10.57
CA VAL A 6 -7.50 -12.18 -11.49
C VAL A 6 -6.15 -12.25 -10.78
N ARG A 7 -5.28 -13.15 -11.24
CA ARG A 7 -3.90 -13.24 -10.74
C ARG A 7 -3.02 -12.30 -11.55
N PRO A 8 -2.07 -11.58 -10.93
CA PRO A 8 -1.06 -10.87 -11.68
C PRO A 8 -0.22 -11.89 -12.49
N THR A 9 -0.28 -11.80 -13.82
CA THR A 9 0.49 -12.65 -14.74
C THR A 9 1.84 -12.03 -15.08
N THR A 10 2.00 -10.72 -14.85
CA THR A 10 3.23 -9.96 -15.09
C THR A 10 3.99 -9.66 -13.79
N GLY A 11 5.33 -9.60 -13.87
CA GLY A 11 6.19 -9.22 -12.74
C GLY A 11 5.87 -7.84 -12.17
N ARG A 12 5.38 -6.92 -13.02
CA ARG A 12 4.85 -5.60 -12.60
C ARG A 12 3.61 -5.72 -11.70
N GLY A 13 2.66 -6.58 -12.06
CA GLY A 13 1.46 -6.83 -11.26
C GLY A 13 1.77 -7.48 -9.92
N TRP A 14 2.75 -8.38 -9.88
CA TRP A 14 3.25 -8.95 -8.63
C TRP A 14 3.93 -7.91 -7.74
N GLY A 15 4.72 -7.00 -8.33
CA GLY A 15 5.32 -5.87 -7.61
C GLY A 15 4.29 -4.95 -6.96
N LEU A 16 3.23 -4.59 -7.68
CA LEU A 16 2.10 -3.81 -7.14
C LEU A 16 1.38 -4.53 -6.01
N THR A 17 1.12 -5.82 -6.17
CA THR A 17 0.45 -6.64 -5.15
C THR A 17 1.30 -6.71 -3.89
N LEU A 18 2.61 -6.95 -4.03
CA LEU A 18 3.55 -6.97 -2.91
C LEU A 18 3.59 -5.61 -2.19
N ALA A 19 3.68 -4.51 -2.94
CA ALA A 19 3.66 -3.16 -2.38
C ALA A 19 2.39 -2.90 -1.55
N PHE A 20 1.23 -3.31 -2.07
CA PHE A 20 -0.04 -3.15 -1.36
C PHE A 20 -0.11 -4.01 -0.08
N VAL A 21 0.36 -5.26 -0.15
CA VAL A 21 0.44 -6.16 1.03
C VAL A 21 1.36 -5.58 2.11
N VAL A 22 2.50 -5.02 1.72
CA VAL A 22 3.43 -4.35 2.65
C VAL A 22 2.77 -3.12 3.30
N LEU A 23 2.01 -2.33 2.55
CA LEU A 23 1.27 -1.19 3.11
C LEU A 23 0.19 -1.61 4.10
N ILE A 24 -0.55 -2.68 3.79
CA ILE A 24 -1.51 -3.25 4.74
C ILE A 24 -0.79 -3.67 6.01
N ALA A 25 0.30 -4.44 5.89
CA ALA A 25 1.09 -4.90 7.03
C ALA A 25 1.62 -3.75 7.88
N ALA A 26 2.08 -2.66 7.26
CA ALA A 26 2.54 -1.45 7.93
C ALA A 26 1.43 -0.70 8.71
N GLY A 27 0.17 -0.90 8.34
CA GLY A 27 -1.01 -0.38 9.02
C GLY A 27 -1.57 -1.27 10.13
N ILE A 28 -1.11 -2.52 10.25
CA ILE A 28 -1.58 -3.42 11.32
C ILE A 28 -0.96 -2.98 12.66
N TRP A 29 -1.73 -3.15 13.72
CA TRP A 29 -1.41 -2.83 15.12
C TRP A 29 0.02 -3.18 15.62
N PRO A 30 0.66 -4.33 15.28
CA PRO A 30 1.99 -4.65 15.83
C PRO A 30 3.09 -3.71 15.33
N VAL A 31 2.93 -3.06 14.17
CA VAL A 31 3.93 -2.09 13.66
C VAL A 31 3.85 -0.77 14.42
N ILE A 32 2.64 -0.37 14.83
CA ILE A 32 2.40 0.86 15.59
C ILE A 32 3.09 0.81 16.96
N GLY A 33 3.13 -0.37 17.60
CA GLY A 33 3.86 -0.60 18.85
C GLY A 33 5.37 -0.35 18.77
N TRP A 34 5.97 -0.43 17.57
CA TRP A 34 7.40 -0.16 17.35
C TRP A 34 7.71 1.35 17.34
N PHE A 35 6.76 2.16 16.86
CA PHE A 35 6.88 3.61 16.80
C PHE A 35 6.31 4.33 18.03
N ASN A 36 5.40 3.68 18.75
CA ASN A 36 4.76 4.21 19.95
C ASN A 36 5.65 4.01 21.19
N ARG A 37 6.82 4.68 21.25
CA ARG A 37 7.52 4.87 22.54
C ARG A 37 6.77 5.93 23.35
N ALA A 38 6.56 5.65 24.64
CA ALA A 38 5.75 6.44 25.58
C ALA A 38 6.33 7.84 25.93
N CYS A 39 6.68 8.65 24.95
CA CYS A 39 6.79 10.10 25.13
C CYS A 39 5.40 10.69 24.91
N VAL A 40 4.69 10.90 26.03
CA VAL A 40 3.28 11.31 26.18
C VAL A 40 2.91 12.58 25.38
N VAL A 41 3.87 13.34 24.87
CA VAL A 41 3.63 14.58 24.12
C VAL A 41 3.61 14.39 22.59
N LEU A 42 4.29 13.37 22.04
CA LEU A 42 4.45 13.19 20.58
C LEU A 42 3.96 11.85 20.05
N GLY A 43 3.58 10.88 20.90
CA GLY A 43 3.09 9.57 20.45
C GLY A 43 1.82 9.66 19.58
N LEU A 44 0.78 10.35 20.04
CA LEU A 44 -0.46 10.53 19.28
C LEU A 44 -0.26 11.26 17.93
N PRO A 45 0.47 12.41 17.90
CA PRO A 45 0.78 13.09 16.64
C PRO A 45 1.56 12.23 15.66
N LEU A 46 2.55 11.46 16.14
CA LEU A 46 3.39 10.62 15.27
C LEU A 46 2.58 9.49 14.63
N ILE A 47 1.66 8.88 15.37
CA ILE A 47 0.73 7.87 14.84
C ILE A 47 -0.17 8.47 13.76
N ALA A 48 -0.67 9.69 13.96
CA ALA A 48 -1.47 10.37 12.94
C ALA A 48 -0.67 10.61 11.66
N VAL A 49 0.56 11.13 11.77
CA VAL A 49 1.47 11.31 10.62
C VAL A 49 1.72 9.98 9.91
N TRP A 50 1.97 8.91 10.66
CA TRP A 50 2.19 7.57 10.10
C TRP A 50 0.96 7.05 9.34
N ALA A 51 -0.24 7.25 9.88
CA ALA A 51 -1.48 6.89 9.20
C ALA A 51 -1.64 7.66 7.87
N TYR A 52 -1.36 8.97 7.86
CA TYR A 52 -1.38 9.75 6.61
C TYR A 52 -0.36 9.24 5.59
N VAL A 53 0.85 8.89 6.02
CA VAL A 53 1.88 8.29 5.14
C VAL A 53 1.36 7.01 4.48
N ILE A 54 0.72 6.12 5.24
CA ILE A 54 0.14 4.88 4.69
C ILE A 54 -0.97 5.18 3.69
N VAL A 55 -1.88 6.10 4.01
CA VAL A 55 -2.98 6.49 3.10
C VAL A 55 -2.43 7.05 1.78
N PHE A 56 -1.47 7.99 1.85
CA PHE A 56 -0.83 8.56 0.67
C PHE A 56 -0.09 7.49 -0.14
N ALA A 57 0.59 6.57 0.52
CA ALA A 57 1.29 5.48 -0.16
C ALA A 57 0.31 4.51 -0.84
N CYS A 58 -0.84 4.19 -0.23
CA CYS A 58 -1.90 3.40 -0.87
C CYS A 58 -2.42 4.10 -2.13
N CYS A 59 -2.73 5.39 -2.04
CA CYS A 59 -3.14 6.20 -3.19
C CYS A 59 -2.06 6.20 -4.29
N GLY A 60 -0.79 6.34 -3.91
CA GLY A 60 0.34 6.32 -4.84
C GLY A 60 0.50 4.96 -5.55
N VAL A 61 0.41 3.85 -4.82
CA VAL A 61 0.45 2.50 -5.39
C VAL A 61 -0.69 2.30 -6.39
N MET A 62 -1.90 2.78 -6.10
CA MET A 62 -3.03 2.68 -7.02
C MET A 62 -2.89 3.60 -8.23
N ALA A 63 -2.37 4.81 -8.06
CA ALA A 63 -2.06 5.70 -9.18
C ALA A 63 -0.99 5.11 -10.11
N ILE A 64 0.05 4.47 -9.54
CA ILE A 64 1.07 3.76 -10.31
C ILE A 64 0.45 2.56 -11.02
N GLY A 65 -0.40 1.80 -10.34
CA GLY A 65 -1.14 0.67 -10.92
C GLY A 65 -1.97 1.09 -12.13
N ASN A 66 -2.75 2.16 -11.99
CA ASN A 66 -3.58 2.68 -13.06
C ASN A 66 -2.74 3.13 -14.27
N ARG A 67 -1.65 3.87 -14.04
CA ARG A 67 -0.74 4.29 -15.13
C ARG A 67 -0.08 3.12 -15.85
N LEU A 68 0.21 2.03 -15.13
CA LEU A 68 0.79 0.84 -15.73
C LEU A 68 -0.22 0.06 -16.58
N VAL A 69 -1.49 0.02 -16.15
CA VAL A 69 -2.58 -0.55 -16.95
C VAL A 69 -2.82 0.29 -18.21
N GLU A 70 -2.90 1.61 -18.09
CA GLU A 70 -3.09 2.53 -19.21
C GLU A 70 -2.01 2.36 -20.27
N ARG A 71 -0.73 2.32 -19.87
CA ARG A 71 0.39 2.04 -20.78
C ARG A 71 0.30 0.70 -21.51
N SER A 72 -0.26 -0.32 -20.85
CA SER A 72 -0.38 -1.65 -21.45
C SER A 72 -1.50 -1.71 -22.49
N CYS A 73 -2.50 -0.82 -22.41
CA CYS A 73 -3.55 -0.67 -23.42
C CYS A 73 -3.12 0.16 -24.63
N ASP A 74 -2.21 1.13 -24.45
CA ASP A 74 -1.67 1.93 -25.56
C ASP A 74 -0.69 1.15 -26.46
N ASP A 75 -0.09 0.08 -25.93
CA ASP A 75 0.87 -0.78 -26.64
C ASP A 75 0.19 -1.90 -27.48
N GLU A 76 -1.13 -2.08 -27.39
CA GLU A 76 -1.97 -2.99 -28.21
C GLU A 76 -2.67 -2.26 -29.37
#